data_AF-A0A2H0XBY2-F1
#
_entry.id   AF-A0A2H0XBY2-F1
#
_cell.length_a   1.000
_cell.length_b   1.000
_cell.length_c   1.000
_cell.angle_alpha   90.00
_cell.angle_beta   90.00
_cell.angle_gamma   90.00
#
_symmetry.space_group_name_H-M   'P 1'
#
loop_
_entity.id
_entity.type
_entity.pdbx_description
1 polymer ?
#
loop_
_entity_poly.entity_id
_entity_poly.type
_entity_poly.pdbx_seq_one_letter_code
_entity_poly.pdbx_strand_id
1 'polypeptide(L)'
;MDKKALQLACRFSLPPNSLGYCGQNTAPEKFKKCVVDGVCTNIKNELEKFIVLNPYLKTLAHITNRDKFSYKVIEAYWLGNDELRKAKAVDYKNLLDNFAKQGVPDWFVEELRYKTPKVFIPHHLFQVLHIGV
;
A
#
# COMPACT_ATOMS: atom_id res chain seq x y z
N MET A 1 7.01 15.75 8.82
CA MET A 1 6.76 14.30 8.68
C MET A 1 5.46 13.97 9.40
N ASP A 2 4.51 13.35 8.72
CA ASP A 2 3.23 12.99 9.33
C ASP A 2 3.35 11.71 10.17
N LYS A 3 3.67 11.90 11.45
CA LYS A 3 3.85 10.78 12.40
C LYS A 3 2.58 9.94 12.54
N LYS A 4 1.40 10.58 12.49
CA LYS A 4 0.12 9.87 12.59
C LYS A 4 -0.10 8.94 11.40
N ALA A 5 0.27 9.38 10.19
CA ALA A 5 0.21 8.55 8.99
C ALA A 5 1.12 7.32 9.10
N LEU A 6 2.36 7.50 9.57
CA LEU A 6 3.30 6.39 9.76
C LEU A 6 2.81 5.40 10.83
N GLN A 7 2.27 5.89 11.94
CA GLN A 7 1.70 5.02 12.98
C GLN A 7 0.49 4.24 12.48
N LEU A 8 -0.39 4.86 11.68
CA LEU A 8 -1.51 4.19 11.06
C LEU A 8 -1.04 3.08 10.11
N ALA A 9 -0.08 3.38 9.23
CA ALA A 9 0.51 2.41 8.32
C ALA A 9 1.14 1.23 9.09
N CYS A 10 1.94 1.51 10.12
CA CYS A 10 2.57 0.48 10.94
C CYS A 10 1.55 -0.44 11.62
N ARG A 11 0.43 0.11 12.10
CA ARG A 11 -0.60 -0.66 12.82
C ARG A 11 -1.22 -1.74 11.93
N PHE A 12 -1.48 -1.43 10.67
CA PHE A 12 -2.06 -2.38 9.71
C PHE A 12 -1.02 -3.23 8.98
N SER A 13 0.21 -2.74 8.84
CA SER A 13 1.32 -3.49 8.25
C SER A 13 1.96 -4.51 9.21
N LEU A 14 1.78 -4.37 10.52
CA LEU A 14 2.42 -5.24 11.52
C LEU A 14 1.98 -6.72 11.39
N PRO A 15 0.68 -7.08 11.37
CA PRO A 15 0.26 -8.48 11.29
C PRO A 15 0.84 -9.26 10.09
N PRO A 16 0.75 -8.79 8.82
CA PRO A 16 1.32 -9.53 7.70
C PRO A 16 2.86 -9.61 7.73
N ASN A 17 3.55 -8.68 8.41
CA ASN A 17 5.02 -8.73 8.54
C ASN A 17 5.48 -9.69 9.62
N SER A 18 4.73 -9.79 10.72
CA SER A 18 5.02 -10.76 11.77
C SER A 18 4.93 -12.21 11.28
N LEU A 19 4.20 -12.45 10.19
CA LEU A 19 4.06 -13.74 9.51
C LEU A 19 5.08 -13.95 8.38
N GLY A 20 5.98 -12.99 8.14
CA GLY A 20 7.05 -13.09 7.13
C GLY A 20 6.60 -12.80 5.69
N TYR A 21 5.36 -12.39 5.46
CA TYR A 21 4.82 -12.19 4.10
C TYR A 21 5.31 -10.91 3.42
N CYS A 22 5.94 -9.97 4.14
CA CYS A 22 6.04 -8.58 3.68
C CYS A 22 7.35 -7.82 4.01
N GLY A 23 8.37 -8.44 4.60
CA GLY A 23 9.62 -7.74 4.91
C GLY A 23 10.71 -8.57 5.59
N GLN A 24 11.91 -7.98 5.70
CA GLN A 24 13.02 -8.57 6.45
C GLN A 24 12.68 -8.65 7.95
N ASN A 25 13.31 -9.58 8.69
CA ASN A 25 13.06 -9.89 10.11
C ASN A 25 13.00 -8.69 11.07
N THR A 26 13.49 -7.49 10.68
CA THR A 26 13.49 -6.29 11.53
C THR A 26 12.28 -5.37 11.37
N ALA A 27 11.47 -5.53 10.32
CA ALA A 27 10.34 -4.64 10.06
C ALA A 27 9.23 -4.71 11.13
N PRO A 28 8.82 -5.89 11.64
CA PRO A 28 7.81 -5.99 12.70
C PRO A 28 8.18 -5.19 13.96
N GLU A 29 9.43 -5.31 14.42
CA GLU A 29 9.88 -4.64 15.64
C GLU A 29 9.89 -3.12 15.48
N LYS A 30 10.33 -2.62 14.31
CA LYS A 30 10.26 -1.18 13.98
C LYS A 30 8.82 -0.66 13.94
N PHE A 31 7.90 -1.43 13.35
CA PHE A 31 6.48 -1.05 13.30
C PHE A 31 5.87 -1.02 14.70
N LYS A 32 6.14 -2.04 15.51
CA LYS A 32 5.70 -2.08 16.91
C LYS A 32 6.21 -0.87 17.69
N LYS A 33 7.50 -0.55 17.58
CA LYS A 33 8.11 0.62 18.24
C LYS A 33 7.49 1.95 17.79
N CYS A 34 7.18 2.10 16.50
CA CYS A 34 6.50 3.29 15.99
C CYS A 34 5.07 3.40 16.55
N VAL A 35 4.34 2.29 16.65
CA VAL A 35 2.95 2.26 17.13
C VAL A 35 2.87 2.49 18.64
N VAL A 36 3.72 1.84 19.43
CA VAL A 36 3.69 1.88 20.91
C VAL A 36 4.43 3.09 21.45
N ASP A 37 5.68 3.28 21.04
CA ASP A 37 6.57 4.31 21.62
C ASP A 37 6.59 5.61 20.80
N GLY A 38 5.97 5.61 19.61
CA GLY A 38 6.04 6.73 18.69
C GLY A 38 7.42 6.94 18.05
N VAL A 39 8.32 5.96 18.13
CA VAL A 39 9.65 6.03 17.50
C VAL A 39 9.58 5.46 16.10
N CYS A 40 9.45 6.33 15.10
CA CYS A 40 9.20 5.96 13.70
C CYS A 40 10.44 6.13 12.80
N THR A 41 11.58 5.57 13.23
CA THR A 41 12.84 5.62 12.48
C THR A 41 12.83 4.66 11.28
N ASN A 42 13.18 5.15 10.09
CA ASN A 42 13.29 4.37 8.83
C ASN A 42 12.02 3.60 8.40
N ILE A 43 10.85 3.96 8.95
CA ILE A 43 9.58 3.28 8.65
C ILE A 43 9.22 3.36 7.16
N LYS A 44 9.45 4.52 6.53
CA LYS A 44 9.19 4.69 5.09
C LYS A 44 9.96 3.67 4.25
N ASN A 45 11.25 3.49 4.55
CA ASN A 45 12.10 2.55 3.83
C ASN A 45 11.63 1.10 4.01
N GLU A 46 11.08 0.74 5.16
CA GLU A 46 10.47 -0.59 5.33
C GLU A 46 9.15 -0.72 4.57
N LEU A 47 8.27 0.28 4.65
CA LEU A 47 7.00 0.29 3.92
C LEU A 47 7.20 0.26 2.40
N GLU A 48 8.27 0.85 1.89
CA GLU A 48 8.61 0.86 0.46
C GLU A 48 9.02 -0.50 -0.09
N LYS A 49 9.45 -1.43 0.77
CA LYS A 49 9.83 -2.79 0.37
C LYS A 49 8.62 -3.71 0.22
N PHE A 50 7.45 -3.31 0.69
CA PHE A 50 6.24 -4.13 0.55
C PHE A 50 5.87 -4.26 -0.92
N ILE A 51 5.86 -5.52 -1.37
CA ILE A 51 5.58 -5.85 -2.77
C ILE A 51 4.18 -5.42 -3.20
N VAL A 52 3.22 -5.44 -2.28
CA VAL A 52 1.83 -5.04 -2.55
C VAL A 52 1.54 -3.60 -2.11
N LEU A 53 1.82 -3.24 -0.85
CA LEU A 53 1.39 -1.96 -0.28
C LEU A 53 1.96 -0.74 -1.01
N ASN A 54 3.28 -0.70 -1.26
CA ASN A 54 3.93 0.47 -1.84
C ASN A 54 3.39 0.84 -3.24
N PRO A 55 3.11 -0.12 -4.13
CA PRO A 55 2.39 0.13 -5.38
C PRO A 55 1.04 0.85 -5.21
N TYR A 56 0.19 0.43 -4.26
CA TYR A 56 -1.06 1.14 -4.00
C TYR A 56 -0.83 2.55 -3.49
N LEU A 57 0.11 2.74 -2.56
CA LEU A 57 0.41 4.07 -2.03
C LEU A 57 0.92 5.02 -3.14
N LYS A 58 1.74 4.53 -4.07
CA LYS A 58 2.17 5.29 -5.26
C LYS A 58 0.99 5.64 -6.17
N THR A 59 0.09 4.67 -6.41
CA THR A 59 -1.09 4.89 -7.26
C THR A 59 -2.04 5.93 -6.64
N LEU A 60 -2.35 5.80 -5.34
CA LEU A 60 -3.16 6.78 -4.61
C LEU A 60 -2.51 8.16 -4.56
N ALA A 61 -1.20 8.23 -4.34
CA ALA A 61 -0.45 9.49 -4.36
C ALA A 61 -0.60 10.20 -5.71
N HIS A 62 -0.52 9.45 -6.81
CA HIS A 62 -0.73 9.97 -8.16
C HIS A 62 -2.17 10.47 -8.38
N ILE A 63 -3.17 9.64 -8.05
CA ILE A 63 -4.61 9.99 -8.20
C ILE A 63 -4.98 11.24 -7.40
N THR A 64 -4.40 11.38 -6.21
CA THR A 64 -4.79 12.44 -5.25
C THR A 64 -3.90 13.68 -5.32
N ASN A 65 -2.79 13.60 -6.05
CA ASN A 65 -1.70 14.59 -6.05
C ASN A 65 -1.19 14.91 -4.63
N ARG A 66 -0.91 13.85 -3.85
CA ARG A 66 -0.43 13.95 -2.46
C ARG A 66 0.83 13.12 -2.25
N ASP A 67 1.54 13.41 -1.16
CA ASP A 67 2.61 12.52 -0.70
C ASP A 67 2.02 11.14 -0.34
N LYS A 68 2.70 10.07 -0.77
CA LYS A 68 2.27 8.68 -0.55
C LYS A 68 2.22 8.26 0.93
N PHE A 69 2.89 9.00 1.80
CA PHE A 69 2.85 8.84 3.25
C PHE A 69 2.07 9.96 3.96
N SER A 70 1.26 10.73 3.22
CA SER A 70 0.28 11.61 3.84
C SER A 70 -0.81 10.81 4.53
N TYR A 71 -1.37 11.33 5.64
CA TYR A 71 -2.44 10.64 6.37
C TYR A 71 -3.60 10.24 5.47
N LYS A 72 -4.00 11.13 4.54
CA LYS A 72 -5.13 10.88 3.64
C LYS A 72 -4.88 9.73 2.67
N VAL A 73 -3.65 9.55 2.17
CA VAL A 73 -3.32 8.40 1.30
C VAL A 73 -3.29 7.09 2.10
N ILE A 74 -2.66 7.10 3.29
CA ILE A 74 -2.60 5.91 4.16
C ILE A 74 -4.00 5.49 4.62
N GLU A 75 -4.82 6.44 5.06
CA GLU A 75 -6.21 6.24 5.46
C GLU A 75 -7.05 5.70 4.28
N ALA A 76 -6.90 6.28 3.08
CA ALA A 76 -7.62 5.83 1.89
C ALA A 76 -7.34 4.36 1.58
N TYR A 77 -6.08 3.92 1.72
CA TYR A 77 -5.73 2.52 1.48
C TYR A 77 -6.28 1.58 2.57
N TRP A 78 -6.07 1.88 3.85
CA TRP A 78 -6.36 0.93 4.93
C TRP A 78 -7.82 0.93 5.41
N LEU A 79 -8.43 2.11 5.46
CA LEU A 79 -9.74 2.32 6.09
C LEU A 79 -10.78 2.87 5.10
N GLY A 80 -10.31 3.51 4.02
CA GLY A 80 -11.14 4.24 3.09
C GLY A 80 -11.44 5.67 3.54
N ASN A 81 -11.54 6.57 2.57
CA ASN A 81 -12.01 7.95 2.74
C ASN A 81 -12.44 8.49 1.36
N ASP A 82 -12.81 9.77 1.30
CA ASP A 82 -13.29 10.41 0.06
C ASP A 82 -12.26 10.51 -1.06
N GLU A 83 -10.96 10.33 -0.78
CA GLU A 83 -9.93 10.31 -1.84
C GLU A 83 -10.14 9.14 -2.81
N LEU A 84 -10.73 8.02 -2.34
CA LEU A 84 -11.05 6.87 -3.19
C LEU A 84 -12.04 7.21 -4.31
N ARG A 85 -12.89 8.23 -4.12
CA ARG A 85 -13.87 8.67 -5.14
C ARG A 85 -13.22 9.27 -6.38
N LYS A 86 -11.94 9.66 -6.28
CA LYS A 86 -11.18 10.21 -7.41
C LYS A 86 -10.64 9.13 -8.34
N ALA A 87 -10.54 7.89 -7.88
CA ALA A 87 -10.03 6.79 -8.67
C ALA A 87 -10.98 6.46 -9.82
N LYS A 88 -10.40 6.23 -11.00
CA LYS A 88 -11.11 5.83 -12.21
C LYS A 88 -10.61 4.45 -12.64
N ALA A 89 -11.41 3.72 -13.40
CA ALA A 89 -11.00 2.43 -13.96
C ALA A 89 -9.68 2.52 -14.76
N VAL A 90 -9.45 3.65 -15.45
CA VAL A 90 -8.21 3.90 -16.20
C VAL A 90 -6.96 3.99 -15.33
N ASP A 91 -7.09 4.25 -14.02
CA ASP A 91 -5.97 4.34 -13.09
C ASP A 91 -5.46 2.95 -12.67
N TYR A 92 -6.21 1.88 -12.96
CA TYR A 92 -5.77 0.52 -12.69
C TYR A 92 -4.45 0.20 -13.40
N LYS A 93 -4.23 0.76 -14.60
CA LYS A 93 -2.96 0.61 -15.31
C LYS A 93 -1.77 1.15 -14.50
N ASN A 94 -1.96 2.24 -13.74
CA ASN A 94 -0.91 2.83 -12.92
C ASN A 94 -0.54 1.89 -11.77
N LEU A 95 -1.52 1.14 -11.23
CA LEU A 95 -1.27 0.11 -10.24
C LEU A 95 -0.45 -1.04 -10.83
N LEU A 96 -0.81 -1.54 -12.02
CA LEU A 96 -0.06 -2.60 -12.70
C LEU A 96 1.37 -2.18 -13.03
N ASP A 97 1.57 -0.96 -13.52
CA ASP A 97 2.91 -0.40 -13.79
C ASP A 97 3.73 -0.30 -12.50
N ASN A 98 3.10 0.09 -11.38
CA ASN A 98 3.75 0.15 -10.09
C ASN A 98 4.07 -1.25 -9.53
N PHE A 99 3.24 -2.26 -9.78
CA PHE A 99 3.53 -3.66 -9.43
C PHE A 99 4.75 -4.19 -10.17
N ALA A 100 4.80 -4.01 -11.50
CA ALA A 100 5.95 -4.41 -12.30
C ALA A 100 7.24 -3.76 -11.79
N LYS A 101 7.22 -2.44 -11.55
CA LYS A 101 8.38 -1.70 -10.99
C LYS A 101 8.77 -2.13 -9.58
N GLN A 102 7.83 -2.67 -8.81
CA GLN A 102 8.09 -3.16 -7.45
C GLN A 102 8.68 -4.58 -7.44
N GLY A 103 8.62 -5.30 -8.57
CA GLY A 103 9.12 -6.67 -8.70
C GLY A 103 8.05 -7.75 -8.53
N VAL A 104 6.76 -7.41 -8.71
CA VAL A 104 5.72 -8.44 -8.88
C VAL A 104 5.99 -9.20 -10.19
N PRO A 105 5.90 -10.55 -10.22
CA PRO A 105 6.21 -11.32 -11.42
C PRO A 105 5.38 -10.90 -12.65
N ASP A 106 6.04 -10.77 -13.80
CA ASP A 106 5.42 -10.29 -15.05
C ASP A 106 4.19 -11.12 -15.45
N TRP A 107 4.27 -12.45 -15.32
CA TRP A 107 3.14 -13.34 -15.63
C TRP A 107 1.89 -13.00 -14.82
N PHE A 108 2.06 -12.58 -13.56
CA PHE A 108 0.96 -12.24 -12.67
C PHE A 108 0.41 -10.85 -12.99
N VAL A 109 1.29 -9.88 -13.32
CA VAL A 109 0.87 -8.56 -13.80
C VAL A 109 0.04 -8.67 -15.09
N GLU A 110 0.43 -9.55 -16.01
CA GLU A 110 -0.31 -9.80 -17.24
C GLU A 110 -1.64 -10.54 -16.97
N GLU A 111 -1.69 -11.49 -16.05
CA GLU A 111 -2.95 -12.12 -15.63
C GLU A 111 -3.95 -11.06 -15.10
N LEU A 112 -3.47 -10.14 -14.25
CA LEU A 112 -4.27 -9.04 -13.70
C LEU A 112 -4.75 -8.07 -14.80
N ARG A 113 -3.95 -7.87 -15.85
CA ARG A 113 -4.33 -7.08 -17.02
C ARG A 113 -5.56 -7.67 -17.72
N TYR A 114 -5.60 -8.99 -17.91
CA TYR A 114 -6.77 -9.68 -18.47
C TYR A 114 -8.00 -9.63 -17.54
N LYS A 115 -7.78 -9.54 -16.22
CA LYS A 115 -8.82 -9.41 -15.20
C LYS A 115 -9.14 -7.94 -14.86
N THR A 116 -8.97 -6.99 -15.78
CA THR A 116 -9.22 -5.57 -15.48
C THR A 116 -10.66 -5.36 -14.94
N PRO A 117 -10.83 -4.75 -13.75
CA PRO A 117 -12.13 -4.57 -13.15
C PRO A 117 -12.92 -3.45 -13.85
N LYS A 118 -14.27 -3.55 -13.82
CA LYS A 118 -15.13 -2.45 -14.30
C LYS A 118 -15.02 -1.20 -13.42
N VAL A 119 -14.76 -1.38 -12.14
CA VAL A 119 -14.59 -0.31 -11.14
C VAL A 119 -13.29 -0.55 -10.39
N PHE A 120 -12.47 0.48 -10.31
CA PHE A 120 -11.21 0.43 -9.58
C PHE A 120 -11.30 1.25 -8.29
N ILE A 121 -11.06 0.60 -7.15
CA ILE A 121 -11.05 1.24 -5.84
C ILE A 121 -9.74 0.82 -5.16
N PRO A 122 -8.69 1.66 -5.14
CA PRO A 122 -7.37 1.32 -4.57
C PRO A 122 -7.36 1.25 -3.03
N HIS A 123 -8.20 0.39 -2.46
CA HIS A 123 -8.34 0.12 -1.04
C HIS A 123 -7.80 -1.29 -0.71
N HIS A 124 -7.45 -1.54 0.55
CA HIS A 124 -6.92 -2.82 1.01
C HIS A 124 -7.90 -3.99 0.73
N LEU A 125 -9.21 -3.80 0.90
CA LEU A 125 -10.19 -4.83 0.56
C LEU A 125 -10.18 -5.18 -0.94
N PHE A 126 -9.93 -4.20 -1.82
CA PHE A 126 -9.79 -4.47 -3.26
C PHE A 126 -8.55 -5.32 -3.52
N GLN A 127 -7.43 -5.05 -2.84
CA GLN A 127 -6.26 -5.92 -2.89
C GLN A 127 -6.60 -7.37 -2.52
N VAL A 128 -7.31 -7.57 -1.41
CA VAL A 128 -7.65 -8.91 -0.91
C VAL A 128 -8.59 -9.65 -1.88
N LEU A 129 -9.62 -8.99 -2.41
CA LEU A 129 -10.64 -9.64 -3.23
C LEU A 129 -10.27 -9.79 -4.71
N HIS A 130 -9.48 -8.85 -5.26
CA HIS A 130 -9.18 -8.81 -6.69
C HIS A 130 -7.79 -9.34 -7.03
N ILE A 131 -6.79 -9.02 -6.19
CA ILE A 131 -5.41 -9.42 -6.45
C ILE A 131 -5.09 -10.75 -5.77
N GLY A 132 -5.50 -10.95 -4.52
CA GLY A 132 -5.45 -12.28 -3.87
C GLY A 132 -4.04 -12.81 -3.54
N VAL A 133 -3.10 -11.91 -3.23
CA VAL A 133 -1.76 -12.24 -2.70
C VAL A 133 -1.70 -12.01 -1.19
#